data_AF-A0A6A5W371-F1
#
_entry.id   AF-A0A6A5W371-F1
#
_cell.length_a   1.000
_cell.length_b   1.000
_cell.length_c   1.000
_cell.angle_alpha   90.00
_cell.angle_beta   90.00
_cell.angle_gamma   90.00
#
_symmetry.space_group_name_H-M   'P 1'
#
loop_
_entity.id
_entity.type
_entity.pdbx_description
1 polymer ?
#
loop_
_entity_poly.entity_id
_entity_poly.type
_entity_poly.pdbx_seq_one_letter_code
_entity_poly.pdbx_strand_id
1 'polypeptide(L)'
;MYSKVIELAPEDFKNCPPWFESGNVKSIQTALGKEFAAPETTRSKARYLHQHIVITEILKHIHSYNRIYAKSLEKVKEILKGQDIAAKASTIVFLPYSQSMHPSSQARVYDLLTHEGAHVYPTRSECIFDELKTYDLRALDAVAKEMQTFRPVTCYPGTSSRRCPLSRKTKTIMKRSYSCCSFHVRVVTSKSGRPPCQRQPPKVDDHPEQEHSLEEGYYQWIHQEFVPSLATWGEFRVFIATQPGKTMNSREPYVVHIVKTTWQTGAKDSNKGVEDVFEFKKYDISRITPAHSWPEFPLLNYDSLSAFALGVYKRLLAHNPVGFASLKIGARLDIAVSPDGTGFFVNEVTRWYSADQFSIDTQDAPYDKICRAYAQAFAEVFPVKKVGVSESTTEDDISSKKKEVMVKETISNTSGERREENTTKAKINEEAEADFIPGMVTRSRKRKIEEAMGKGMITRAKRRKTKDLLSE
;
A
#
# COMPACT_ATOMS: atom_id res chain seq x y z
N MET A 1 -20.90 1.64 -6.31
CA MET A 1 -19.45 1.64 -6.61
C MET A 1 -19.05 3.02 -7.13
N TYR A 2 -19.10 4.05 -6.27
CA TYR A 2 -18.63 5.42 -6.59
C TYR A 2 -17.85 5.99 -5.40
N SER A 3 -16.97 5.21 -4.76
CA SER A 3 -16.33 5.59 -3.49
C SER A 3 -15.03 6.40 -3.67
N LYS A 4 -14.83 7.12 -4.77
CA LYS A 4 -13.58 7.87 -5.07
C LYS A 4 -13.83 9.05 -6.01
N VAL A 5 -14.99 9.66 -5.88
CA VAL A 5 -15.47 10.70 -6.79
C VAL A 5 -15.43 12.04 -6.08
N ILE A 6 -15.01 13.08 -6.79
CA ILE A 6 -15.14 14.47 -6.35
C ILE A 6 -16.22 15.08 -7.22
N GLU A 7 -17.34 15.41 -6.57
CA GLU A 7 -18.50 16.01 -7.19
C GLU A 7 -18.51 17.51 -6.86
N LEU A 8 -18.61 18.33 -7.90
CA LEU A 8 -18.74 19.77 -7.79
C LEU A 8 -20.19 20.16 -8.06
N ALA A 9 -20.81 20.82 -7.09
CA ALA A 9 -22.20 21.24 -7.18
C ALA A 9 -22.36 22.46 -8.11
N PRO A 10 -23.55 22.67 -8.71
CA PRO A 10 -23.79 23.78 -9.64
C PRO A 10 -23.46 25.17 -9.10
N GLU A 11 -23.76 25.39 -7.82
CA GLU A 11 -23.48 26.63 -7.09
C GLU A 11 -21.99 26.99 -7.08
N ASP A 12 -21.10 26.00 -7.18
CA ASP A 12 -19.65 26.19 -7.17
C ASP A 12 -19.05 26.36 -8.57
N PHE A 13 -19.84 26.27 -9.64
CA PHE A 13 -19.32 26.35 -11.01
C PHE A 13 -18.70 27.69 -11.36
N LYS A 14 -19.18 28.78 -10.75
CA LYS A 14 -18.69 30.14 -11.06
C LYS A 14 -17.22 30.31 -10.71
N ASN A 15 -16.75 29.64 -9.66
CA ASN A 15 -15.37 29.71 -9.17
C ASN A 15 -14.68 28.35 -9.27
N CYS A 16 -15.14 27.48 -10.19
CA CYS A 16 -14.61 26.13 -10.28
C CYS A 16 -13.14 26.14 -10.75
N PRO A 17 -12.29 25.29 -10.18
CA PRO A 17 -10.95 25.09 -10.69
C PRO A 17 -10.95 24.63 -12.16
N PRO A 18 -9.87 24.89 -12.93
CA PRO A 18 -9.79 24.54 -14.36
C PRO A 18 -10.10 23.06 -14.66
N TRP A 19 -9.80 22.17 -13.73
CA TRP A 19 -10.08 20.75 -13.91
C TRP A 19 -11.56 20.42 -13.97
N PHE A 20 -12.40 21.16 -13.26
CA PHE A 20 -13.86 20.98 -13.26
C PHE A 20 -14.57 21.79 -14.35
N GLU A 21 -13.85 22.47 -15.23
CA GLU A 21 -14.47 23.14 -16.39
C GLU A 21 -15.17 22.13 -17.30
N SER A 22 -16.38 22.46 -17.76
CA SER A 22 -17.23 21.55 -18.55
C SER A 22 -16.51 20.96 -19.76
N GLY A 23 -15.72 21.77 -20.47
CA GLY A 23 -14.91 21.33 -21.61
C GLY A 23 -13.85 20.30 -21.22
N ASN A 24 -13.15 20.53 -20.10
CA ASN A 24 -12.14 19.60 -19.60
C ASN A 24 -12.77 18.28 -19.14
N VAL A 25 -13.85 18.33 -18.36
CA VAL A 25 -14.57 17.13 -17.90
C VAL A 25 -15.10 16.30 -19.07
N LYS A 26 -15.65 16.93 -20.11
CA LYS A 26 -16.08 16.23 -21.35
C LYS A 26 -14.91 15.56 -22.05
N SER A 27 -13.78 16.26 -22.21
CA SER A 27 -12.58 15.69 -22.83
C SER A 27 -12.06 14.46 -22.07
N ILE A 28 -12.04 14.53 -20.73
CA ILE A 28 -11.64 13.40 -19.88
C ILE A 28 -12.62 12.24 -20.02
N GLN A 29 -13.93 12.51 -19.99
CA GLN A 29 -14.95 11.49 -20.17
C GLN A 29 -14.81 10.80 -21.53
N THR A 30 -14.52 11.54 -22.60
CA THR A 30 -14.25 10.96 -23.92
C THR A 30 -13.02 10.05 -23.91
N ALA A 31 -11.95 10.44 -23.19
CA ALA A 31 -10.71 9.68 -23.14
C ALA A 31 -10.79 8.42 -22.27
N LEU A 32 -11.46 8.51 -21.12
CA LEU A 32 -11.43 7.48 -20.07
C LEU A 32 -12.77 6.81 -19.79
N GLY A 33 -13.88 7.43 -20.15
CA GLY A 33 -15.22 6.91 -19.86
C GLY A 33 -15.92 7.62 -18.70
N LYS A 34 -17.21 7.29 -18.54
CA LYS A 34 -18.11 7.91 -17.57
C LYS A 34 -17.81 7.54 -16.12
N GLU A 35 -17.05 6.47 -15.93
CA GLU A 35 -16.60 5.98 -14.63
C GLU A 35 -15.46 6.83 -14.06
N PHE A 36 -14.81 7.67 -14.86
CA PHE A 36 -13.74 8.59 -14.40
C PHE A 36 -14.14 10.06 -14.42
N ALA A 37 -15.08 10.43 -15.29
CA ALA A 37 -15.57 11.79 -15.41
C ALA A 37 -17.01 11.80 -15.92
N ALA A 38 -17.85 12.68 -15.36
CA ALA A 38 -19.16 12.96 -15.90
C ALA A 38 -19.41 14.47 -15.90
N PRO A 39 -19.70 15.08 -17.07
CA PRO A 39 -20.10 16.47 -17.13
C PRO A 39 -21.53 16.63 -16.58
N GLU A 40 -21.93 17.88 -16.40
CA GLU A 40 -23.33 18.19 -16.12
C GLU A 40 -24.23 17.67 -17.26
N THR A 41 -25.39 17.16 -16.90
CA THR A 41 -26.44 16.69 -17.80
C THR A 41 -27.79 17.26 -17.38
N THR A 42 -28.83 17.06 -18.19
CA THR A 42 -30.19 17.44 -17.79
C THR A 42 -30.68 16.73 -16.53
N ARG A 43 -30.11 15.56 -16.20
CA ARG A 43 -30.50 14.74 -15.03
C ARG A 43 -29.58 14.92 -13.82
N SER A 44 -28.29 15.13 -14.06
CA SER A 44 -27.29 15.42 -13.02
C SER A 44 -26.75 16.81 -13.23
N LYS A 45 -27.07 17.73 -12.33
CA LYS A 45 -26.59 19.11 -12.45
C LYS A 45 -25.12 19.26 -12.04
N ALA A 46 -24.55 18.28 -11.35
CA ALA A 46 -23.19 18.32 -10.86
C ALA A 46 -22.17 17.82 -11.90
N ARG A 47 -20.92 18.24 -11.73
CA ARG A 47 -19.77 17.71 -12.47
C ARG A 47 -18.99 16.77 -11.57
N TYR A 48 -18.54 15.65 -12.13
CA TYR A 48 -17.81 14.63 -11.41
C TYR A 48 -16.45 14.37 -12.05
N LEU A 49 -15.39 14.29 -11.23
CA LEU A 49 -14.11 13.70 -11.57
C LEU A 49 -13.65 12.68 -10.52
N HIS A 50 -13.05 11.57 -10.97
CA HIS A 50 -12.39 10.63 -10.06
C HIS A 50 -11.21 11.32 -9.36
N GLN A 51 -10.97 11.05 -8.08
CA GLN A 51 -9.93 11.76 -7.29
C GLN A 51 -8.53 11.71 -7.93
N HIS A 52 -8.16 10.59 -8.57
CA HIS A 52 -6.89 10.47 -9.30
C HIS A 52 -6.79 11.41 -10.49
N ILE A 53 -7.91 11.64 -11.17
CA ILE A 53 -8.00 12.58 -12.28
C ILE A 53 -7.82 14.00 -11.76
N VAL A 54 -8.45 14.34 -10.64
CA VAL A 54 -8.25 15.65 -9.98
C VAL A 54 -6.77 15.86 -9.64
N ILE A 55 -6.09 14.87 -9.07
CA ILE A 55 -4.64 14.95 -8.78
C ILE A 55 -3.82 15.15 -10.06
N THR A 56 -4.08 14.37 -11.13
CA THR A 56 -3.33 14.50 -12.39
C THR A 56 -3.61 15.82 -13.10
N GLU A 57 -4.82 16.37 -12.99
CA GLU A 57 -5.11 17.70 -13.51
C GLU A 57 -4.40 18.79 -12.69
N ILE A 58 -4.33 18.67 -11.37
CA ILE A 58 -3.55 19.61 -10.54
C ILE A 58 -2.07 19.58 -10.94
N LEU A 59 -1.50 18.38 -11.14
CA LEU A 59 -0.12 18.23 -11.64
C LEU A 59 0.09 18.96 -12.97
N LYS A 60 -0.86 18.86 -13.90
CA LYS A 60 -0.81 19.58 -15.18
C LYS A 60 -0.91 21.10 -14.99
N HIS A 61 -1.96 21.55 -14.31
CA HIS A 61 -2.32 22.96 -14.27
C HIS A 61 -1.48 23.79 -13.30
N ILE A 62 -0.93 23.18 -12.24
CA ILE A 62 -0.14 23.87 -11.20
C ILE A 62 1.34 23.52 -11.29
N HIS A 63 1.69 22.27 -11.64
CA HIS A 63 3.07 21.78 -11.58
C HIS A 63 3.70 21.52 -12.96
N SER A 64 3.07 22.03 -14.03
CA SER A 64 3.58 21.97 -15.40
C SER A 64 3.85 20.56 -15.94
N TYR A 65 3.14 19.55 -15.43
CA TYR A 65 3.22 18.21 -16.01
C TYR A 65 2.49 18.15 -17.35
N ASN A 66 3.10 17.46 -18.31
CA ASN A 66 2.36 16.94 -19.45
C ASN A 66 1.60 15.68 -19.00
N ARG A 67 0.38 15.52 -19.50
CA ARG A 67 -0.54 14.48 -19.06
C ARG A 67 -1.21 13.82 -20.24
N ILE A 68 -1.14 12.50 -20.29
CA ILE A 68 -1.78 11.67 -21.30
C ILE A 68 -2.69 10.67 -20.59
N TYR A 69 -3.94 10.57 -21.05
CA TYR A 69 -4.89 9.58 -20.56
C TYR A 69 -4.95 8.39 -21.51
N ALA A 70 -4.93 7.19 -20.96
CA ALA A 70 -5.04 5.94 -21.72
C ALA A 70 -5.91 4.94 -20.95
N LYS A 71 -6.95 4.42 -21.60
CA LYS A 71 -7.88 3.47 -20.97
C LYS A 71 -7.41 2.01 -20.99
N SER A 72 -6.36 1.69 -21.76
CA SER A 72 -5.89 0.31 -21.94
C SER A 72 -4.37 0.23 -21.98
N LEU A 73 -3.85 -0.94 -21.62
CA LEU A 73 -2.43 -1.23 -21.63
C LEU A 73 -1.83 -1.13 -23.03
N GLU A 74 -2.56 -1.58 -24.05
CA GLU A 74 -2.15 -1.50 -25.45
C GLU A 74 -1.92 -0.06 -25.88
N LYS A 75 -2.81 0.85 -25.48
CA LYS A 75 -2.66 2.28 -25.80
C LYS A 75 -1.47 2.89 -25.07
N VAL A 76 -1.23 2.53 -23.82
CA VAL A 76 -0.02 2.95 -23.08
C VAL A 76 1.24 2.48 -23.81
N LYS A 77 1.27 1.21 -24.26
CA LYS A 77 2.41 0.68 -25.02
C LYS A 77 2.62 1.41 -26.34
N GLU A 78 1.56 1.70 -27.08
CA GLU A 78 1.63 2.47 -28.33
C GLU A 78 2.24 3.86 -28.08
N ILE A 79 1.78 4.57 -27.05
CA ILE A 79 2.31 5.88 -26.66
C ILE A 79 3.80 5.78 -26.33
N LEU A 80 4.18 4.81 -25.48
CA LEU A 80 5.57 4.62 -25.09
C LEU A 80 6.45 4.27 -26.29
N LYS A 81 6.01 3.40 -27.20
CA LYS A 81 6.77 3.04 -28.40
C LYS A 81 7.02 4.22 -29.34
N GLY A 82 6.11 5.19 -29.37
CA GLY A 82 6.27 6.43 -30.12
C GLY A 82 7.24 7.43 -29.49
N GLN A 83 7.70 7.20 -28.27
CA GLN A 83 8.63 8.08 -27.55
C GLN A 83 10.09 7.64 -27.72
N ASP A 84 10.99 8.62 -27.80
CA ASP A 84 12.42 8.38 -27.69
C ASP A 84 12.84 8.01 -26.25
N ILE A 85 14.11 7.65 -26.08
CA ILE A 85 14.67 7.20 -24.79
C ILE A 85 14.56 8.29 -23.71
N ALA A 86 14.78 9.56 -24.06
CA ALA A 86 14.75 10.66 -23.10
C ALA A 86 13.32 10.96 -22.64
N ALA A 87 12.37 10.98 -23.58
CA ALA A 87 10.94 11.14 -23.31
C ALA A 87 10.42 10.01 -22.42
N LYS A 88 10.78 8.75 -22.70
CA LYS A 88 10.45 7.59 -21.85
C LYS A 88 10.99 7.73 -20.44
N ALA A 89 12.26 8.10 -20.29
CA ALA A 89 12.89 8.29 -18.99
C ALA A 89 12.27 9.43 -18.16
N SER A 90 11.59 10.38 -18.81
CA SER A 90 10.83 11.44 -18.16
C SER A 90 9.34 11.14 -17.95
N THR A 91 8.85 9.99 -18.47
CA THR A 91 7.44 9.61 -18.41
C THR A 91 7.17 8.71 -17.21
N ILE A 92 6.22 9.11 -16.36
CA ILE A 92 5.70 8.28 -15.28
C ILE A 92 4.36 7.69 -15.72
N VAL A 93 4.28 6.37 -15.77
CA VAL A 93 3.01 5.66 -15.97
C VAL A 93 2.36 5.49 -14.60
N PHE A 94 1.41 6.37 -14.28
CA PHE A 94 0.61 6.26 -13.06
C PHE A 94 -0.51 5.24 -13.27
N LEU A 95 -0.51 4.20 -12.44
CA LEU A 95 -1.52 3.16 -12.43
C LEU A 95 -2.44 3.38 -11.21
N PRO A 96 -3.61 4.04 -11.40
CA PRO A 96 -4.56 4.24 -10.33
C PRO A 96 -5.22 2.89 -9.98
N TYR A 97 -4.68 2.20 -8.98
CA TYR A 97 -5.10 0.85 -8.61
C TYR A 97 -6.37 0.83 -7.72
N SER A 98 -7.17 -0.22 -7.90
CA SER A 98 -8.10 -0.69 -6.87
C SER A 98 -7.51 -1.91 -6.16
N GLN A 99 -7.69 -2.01 -4.84
CA GLN A 99 -7.24 -3.15 -4.01
C GLN A 99 -8.04 -4.45 -4.27
N SER A 100 -8.56 -4.62 -5.49
CA SER A 100 -9.43 -5.72 -5.92
C SER A 100 -8.92 -6.43 -7.19
N MET A 101 -7.77 -6.01 -7.74
CA MET A 101 -7.18 -6.61 -8.93
C MET A 101 -6.18 -7.72 -8.59
N HIS A 102 -6.39 -8.93 -9.10
CA HIS A 102 -5.49 -10.05 -8.85
C HIS A 102 -3.99 -9.70 -9.05
N PRO A 103 -3.12 -9.82 -8.03
CA PRO A 103 -1.69 -9.48 -8.12
C PRO A 103 -0.91 -10.19 -9.24
N SER A 104 -1.35 -11.33 -9.79
CA SER A 104 -0.73 -11.86 -11.04
C SER A 104 -1.01 -10.98 -12.26
N SER A 105 -2.23 -10.43 -12.37
CA SER A 105 -2.57 -9.45 -13.40
C SER A 105 -1.72 -8.20 -13.21
N GLN A 106 -1.51 -7.79 -11.96
CA GLN A 106 -0.63 -6.67 -11.65
C GLN A 106 0.82 -6.93 -12.08
N ALA A 107 1.39 -8.06 -11.67
CA ALA A 107 2.74 -8.45 -12.05
C ALA A 107 2.92 -8.44 -13.57
N ARG A 108 1.94 -8.98 -14.30
CA ARG A 108 1.96 -8.97 -15.77
C ARG A 108 1.97 -7.55 -16.35
N VAL A 109 1.18 -6.63 -15.79
CA VAL A 109 1.18 -5.22 -16.21
C VAL A 109 2.55 -4.57 -15.96
N TYR A 110 3.15 -4.79 -14.80
CA TYR A 110 4.48 -4.27 -14.48
C TYR A 110 5.55 -4.82 -15.41
N ASP A 111 5.58 -6.13 -15.62
CA ASP A 111 6.56 -6.78 -16.47
C ASP A 111 6.45 -6.21 -17.90
N LEU A 112 5.23 -6.09 -18.43
CA LEU A 112 4.99 -5.51 -19.76
C LEU A 112 5.43 -4.04 -19.88
N LEU A 113 5.10 -3.19 -18.91
CA LEU A 113 5.42 -1.76 -18.98
C LEU A 113 6.91 -1.48 -18.74
N THR A 114 7.53 -2.24 -17.85
CA THR A 114 8.95 -2.11 -17.53
C THR A 114 9.81 -2.54 -18.72
N HIS A 115 9.39 -3.58 -19.46
CA HIS A 115 10.04 -3.95 -20.72
C HIS A 115 10.01 -2.85 -21.78
N GLU A 116 9.02 -1.96 -21.77
CA GLU A 116 8.94 -0.82 -22.69
C GLU A 116 9.78 0.41 -22.23
N GLY A 117 10.45 0.29 -21.08
CA GLY A 117 11.30 1.32 -20.49
C GLY A 117 10.56 2.36 -19.65
N ALA A 118 9.34 2.07 -19.20
CA ALA A 118 8.53 3.03 -18.45
C ALA A 118 8.91 3.09 -16.96
N HIS A 119 8.87 4.29 -16.38
CA HIS A 119 8.84 4.46 -14.93
C HIS A 119 7.41 4.29 -14.43
N VAL A 120 7.10 3.12 -13.87
CA VAL A 120 5.75 2.81 -13.37
C VAL A 120 5.59 3.29 -11.93
N TYR A 121 4.49 3.99 -11.65
CA TYR A 121 4.10 4.42 -10.31
C TYR A 121 2.72 3.87 -9.92
N PRO A 122 2.53 3.36 -8.69
CA PRO A 122 3.56 3.03 -7.69
C PRO A 122 4.59 2.01 -8.22
N THR A 123 5.67 1.76 -7.48
CA THR A 123 6.65 0.74 -7.88
C THR A 123 6.08 -0.67 -7.67
N ARG A 124 6.62 -1.67 -8.39
CA ARG A 124 6.19 -3.07 -8.20
C ARG A 124 6.31 -3.53 -6.75
N SER A 125 7.41 -3.16 -6.09
CA SER A 125 7.64 -3.50 -4.68
C SER A 125 6.60 -2.85 -3.77
N GLU A 126 6.30 -1.56 -3.97
CA GLU A 126 5.24 -0.88 -3.22
C GLU A 126 3.90 -1.60 -3.34
N CYS A 127 3.51 -2.00 -4.56
CA CYS A 127 2.27 -2.71 -4.77
C CYS A 127 2.21 -4.05 -4.04
N ILE A 128 3.27 -4.85 -4.10
CA ILE A 128 3.34 -6.13 -3.38
C ILE A 128 3.14 -5.92 -1.87
N PHE A 129 3.70 -4.83 -1.33
CA PHE A 129 3.54 -4.48 0.08
C PHE A 129 2.12 -4.02 0.42
N ASP A 130 1.55 -3.12 -0.40
CA ASP A 130 0.19 -2.58 -0.23
C ASP A 130 -0.89 -3.66 -0.29
N GLU A 131 -0.74 -4.59 -1.22
CA GLU A 131 -1.80 -5.53 -1.55
C GLU A 131 -1.97 -6.67 -0.56
N LEU A 132 -0.98 -6.93 0.30
CA LEU A 132 -1.01 -8.11 1.17
C LEU A 132 -1.46 -7.81 2.60
N LYS A 133 -1.69 -6.54 2.99
CA LYS A 133 -2.00 -5.99 4.34
C LYS A 133 -1.08 -6.44 5.48
N THR A 134 -0.67 -7.69 5.48
CA THR A 134 0.25 -8.37 6.37
C THR A 134 1.57 -7.61 6.53
N TYR A 135 2.16 -7.09 5.45
CA TYR A 135 3.38 -6.30 5.56
C TYR A 135 3.16 -5.02 6.35
N ASP A 136 2.07 -4.31 6.05
CA ASP A 136 1.70 -3.09 6.79
C ASP A 136 1.38 -3.38 8.25
N LEU A 137 0.61 -4.44 8.51
CA LEU A 137 0.23 -4.81 9.86
C LEU A 137 1.44 -5.18 10.71
N ARG A 138 2.43 -5.87 10.13
CA ARG A 138 3.70 -6.19 10.79
C ARG A 138 4.56 -4.96 11.02
N ALA A 139 4.65 -4.05 10.05
CA ALA A 139 5.37 -2.79 10.22
C ALA A 139 4.75 -1.96 11.35
N LEU A 140 3.43 -1.88 11.36
CA LEU A 140 2.69 -1.20 12.41
C LEU A 140 2.77 -1.94 13.78
N ASP A 141 2.90 -3.28 13.82
CA ASP A 141 3.23 -4.02 15.06
C ASP A 141 4.58 -3.59 15.62
N ALA A 142 5.59 -3.49 14.75
CA ALA A 142 6.93 -3.05 15.14
C ALA A 142 6.92 -1.60 15.63
N VAL A 143 6.21 -0.71 14.93
CA VAL A 143 6.06 0.71 15.33
C VAL A 143 5.31 0.84 16.65
N ALA A 144 4.22 0.09 16.86
CA ALA A 144 3.48 0.13 18.12
C ALA A 144 4.35 -0.36 19.29
N LYS A 145 5.15 -1.40 19.08
CA LYS A 145 6.12 -1.87 20.08
C LYS A 145 7.17 -0.81 20.41
N GLU A 146 7.72 -0.13 19.40
CA GLU A 146 8.70 0.95 19.60
C GLU A 146 8.10 2.14 20.36
N MET A 147 6.88 2.51 20.00
CA MET A 147 6.16 3.63 20.62
C MET A 147 5.51 3.27 21.96
N GLN A 148 5.56 2.00 22.37
CA GLN A 148 4.86 1.46 23.54
C GLN A 148 3.35 1.76 23.54
N THR A 149 2.73 1.64 22.36
CA THR A 149 1.30 1.90 22.17
C THR A 149 0.54 0.59 21.98
N PHE A 150 -0.76 0.62 22.28
CA PHE A 150 -1.63 -0.54 22.08
C PHE A 150 -1.69 -0.92 20.59
N ARG A 151 -1.81 -2.22 20.33
CA ARG A 151 -2.16 -2.74 19.02
C ARG A 151 -2.95 -4.04 19.15
N PRO A 152 -3.99 -4.26 18.31
CA PRO A 152 -4.72 -5.52 18.30
C PRO A 152 -3.78 -6.69 18.03
N VAL A 153 -3.82 -7.71 18.89
CA VAL A 153 -3.03 -8.93 18.68
C VAL A 153 -3.42 -9.57 17.34
N THR A 154 -2.43 -9.85 16.49
CA THR A 154 -2.65 -10.40 15.15
C THR A 154 -1.97 -11.76 15.01
N CYS A 155 -2.72 -12.76 14.56
CA CYS A 155 -2.21 -14.04 14.11
C CYS A 155 -2.10 -14.02 12.58
N TYR A 156 -0.88 -14.04 12.09
CA TYR A 156 -0.59 -13.99 10.67
C TYR A 156 -0.75 -15.36 10.00
N PRO A 157 -1.13 -15.39 8.71
CA PRO A 157 -1.11 -16.60 7.91
C PRO A 157 0.30 -17.20 7.80
N GLY A 158 0.38 -18.53 7.72
CA GLY A 158 1.64 -19.25 7.50
C GLY A 158 2.62 -19.26 8.69
N THR A 159 2.24 -18.73 9.86
CA THR A 159 3.10 -18.85 11.05
C THR A 159 3.10 -20.29 11.55
N SER A 160 4.28 -20.92 11.59
CA SER A 160 4.51 -22.30 12.04
C SER A 160 4.30 -22.49 13.56
N SER A 161 3.93 -21.43 14.28
CA SER A 161 3.53 -21.52 15.68
C SER A 161 2.34 -22.46 15.80
N ARG A 162 2.53 -23.63 16.42
CA ARG A 162 1.50 -24.67 16.57
C ARG A 162 0.20 -24.19 17.26
N ARG A 163 0.15 -22.95 17.79
CA ARG A 163 -1.05 -22.34 18.39
C ARG A 163 -1.17 -20.85 18.04
N CYS A 164 -2.29 -20.48 17.42
CA CYS A 164 -2.74 -19.10 17.26
C CYS A 164 -2.90 -18.40 18.63
N PRO A 165 -2.35 -17.18 18.85
CA PRO A 165 -2.47 -16.43 20.10
C PRO A 165 -3.92 -16.06 20.46
N LEU A 166 -4.81 -16.03 19.47
CA LEU A 166 -6.22 -15.70 19.62
C LEU A 166 -7.11 -16.94 19.80
N SER A 167 -6.53 -18.14 19.89
CA SER A 167 -7.28 -19.41 19.98
C SER A 167 -8.22 -19.52 21.18
N ARG A 168 -7.96 -18.76 22.26
CA ARG A 168 -8.79 -18.72 23.47
C ARG A 168 -9.75 -17.54 23.52
N LYS A 169 -9.70 -16.63 22.55
CA LYS A 169 -10.56 -15.43 22.51
C LYS A 169 -11.94 -15.83 21.99
N THR A 170 -12.99 -15.37 22.66
CA THR A 170 -14.39 -15.72 22.34
C THR A 170 -14.98 -14.86 21.23
N LYS A 171 -14.34 -13.72 20.92
CA LYS A 171 -14.73 -12.82 19.84
C LYS A 171 -13.46 -12.25 19.18
N THR A 172 -13.37 -12.37 17.87
CA THR A 172 -12.20 -11.98 17.06
C THR A 172 -12.66 -11.48 15.69
N ILE A 173 -11.73 -10.98 14.88
CA ILE A 173 -11.97 -10.55 13.50
C ILE A 173 -11.13 -11.40 12.54
N MET A 174 -11.71 -11.77 11.42
CA MET A 174 -10.99 -12.28 10.25
C MET A 174 -11.03 -11.24 9.15
N LYS A 175 -9.88 -10.93 8.55
CA LYS A 175 -9.76 -10.02 7.40
C LYS A 175 -9.05 -10.74 6.26
N ARG A 176 -9.53 -10.59 5.03
CA ARG A 176 -8.77 -11.03 3.84
C ARG A 176 -7.56 -10.13 3.65
N SER A 177 -6.40 -10.71 3.34
CA SER A 177 -5.15 -9.99 3.06
C SER A 177 -5.31 -9.02 1.89
N TYR A 178 -6.22 -9.33 0.97
CA TYR A 178 -6.49 -8.58 -0.24
C TYR A 178 -7.99 -8.29 -0.33
N SER A 179 -8.38 -7.08 0.06
CA SER A 179 -9.76 -6.59 -0.01
C SER A 179 -9.80 -5.12 0.37
N CYS A 180 -10.65 -4.35 -0.29
CA CYS A 180 -11.06 -3.02 0.13
C CYS A 180 -12.42 -3.02 0.85
N CYS A 181 -12.79 -1.85 1.38
CA CYS A 181 -14.14 -1.48 1.80
C CYS A 181 -14.83 -2.47 2.75
N SER A 182 -14.04 -3.14 3.61
CA SER A 182 -14.53 -4.10 4.61
C SER A 182 -15.35 -5.29 4.08
N PHE A 183 -15.44 -5.49 2.76
CA PHE A 183 -16.24 -6.57 2.14
C PHE A 183 -15.89 -7.97 2.66
N HIS A 184 -14.61 -8.18 3.02
CA HIS A 184 -14.12 -9.46 3.50
C HIS A 184 -13.62 -9.38 4.94
N VAL A 185 -14.35 -8.64 5.79
CA VAL A 185 -14.15 -8.61 7.24
C VAL A 185 -15.26 -9.40 7.91
N ARG A 186 -14.92 -10.35 8.79
CA ARG A 186 -15.88 -11.18 9.51
C ARG A 186 -15.62 -11.12 11.00
N VAL A 187 -16.68 -10.99 11.79
CA VAL A 187 -16.59 -11.21 13.24
C VAL A 187 -16.74 -12.70 13.50
N VAL A 188 -15.76 -13.28 14.18
CA VAL A 188 -15.74 -14.71 14.52
C VAL A 188 -15.96 -14.84 16.02
N THR A 189 -16.89 -15.72 16.41
CA THR A 189 -17.23 -15.99 17.81
C THR A 189 -16.86 -17.42 18.21
N SER A 190 -16.97 -17.76 19.50
CA SER A 190 -16.76 -19.14 19.97
C SER A 190 -17.68 -20.17 19.31
N LYS A 191 -18.82 -19.74 18.76
CA LYS A 191 -19.78 -20.59 18.02
C LYS A 191 -19.33 -20.89 16.59
N SER A 192 -18.34 -20.18 16.08
CA SER A 192 -17.90 -20.20 14.68
C SER A 192 -16.94 -21.35 14.29
N GLY A 193 -16.65 -22.26 15.24
CA GLY A 193 -15.67 -23.33 15.04
C GLY A 193 -14.21 -22.86 15.06
N ARG A 194 -13.28 -23.69 14.56
CA ARG A 194 -11.85 -23.33 14.53
C ARG A 194 -11.59 -22.20 13.51
N PRO A 195 -10.86 -21.14 13.88
CA PRO A 195 -10.56 -20.04 12.96
C PRO A 195 -9.74 -20.53 11.77
N PRO A 196 -9.89 -19.91 10.57
CA PRO A 196 -9.17 -20.30 9.35
C PRO A 196 -7.65 -20.40 9.49
N CYS A 197 -7.03 -19.59 10.36
CA CYS A 197 -5.59 -19.68 10.67
C CYS A 197 -5.17 -21.03 11.31
N GLN A 198 -6.12 -21.86 11.71
CA GLN A 198 -5.94 -23.21 12.24
C GLN A 198 -6.53 -24.30 11.34
N ARG A 199 -7.15 -23.95 10.21
CA ARG A 199 -7.61 -24.94 9.24
C ARG A 199 -6.36 -25.49 8.55
N GLN A 200 -6.23 -26.83 8.52
CA GLN A 200 -5.22 -27.45 7.69
C GLN A 200 -5.43 -26.96 6.25
N PRO A 201 -4.36 -26.71 5.47
CA PRO A 201 -4.53 -26.48 4.05
C PRO A 201 -5.39 -27.63 3.48
N PRO A 202 -6.35 -27.34 2.60
CA PRO A 202 -7.16 -28.40 1.99
C PRO A 202 -6.20 -29.47 1.45
N LYS A 203 -6.48 -30.73 1.76
CA LYS A 203 -5.78 -31.82 1.08
C LYS A 203 -6.07 -31.62 -0.40
N VAL A 204 -5.01 -31.61 -1.20
CA VAL A 204 -5.10 -31.49 -2.66
C VAL A 204 -5.77 -32.78 -3.13
N ASP A 205 -7.10 -32.79 -3.18
CA ASP A 205 -7.88 -33.84 -3.81
C ASP A 205 -8.00 -33.50 -5.31
N ASP A 206 -7.88 -34.53 -6.15
CA ASP A 206 -7.66 -34.55 -7.62
C ASP A 206 -8.79 -33.94 -8.50
N HIS A 207 -9.52 -32.91 -8.05
CA HIS A 207 -10.61 -32.30 -8.83
C HIS A 207 -10.33 -30.84 -9.21
N PRO A 208 -9.70 -30.58 -10.37
CA PRO A 208 -9.30 -29.25 -10.82
C PRO A 208 -10.42 -28.35 -11.39
N GLU A 209 -11.69 -28.74 -11.32
CA GLU A 209 -12.77 -28.09 -12.11
C GLU A 209 -13.75 -27.20 -11.32
N GLN A 210 -13.53 -26.93 -10.04
CA GLN A 210 -14.34 -25.90 -9.35
C GLN A 210 -13.61 -24.56 -9.38
N GLU A 211 -13.96 -23.68 -10.33
CA GLU A 211 -13.41 -22.31 -10.48
C GLU A 211 -13.49 -21.45 -9.20
N HIS A 212 -14.38 -21.77 -8.26
CA HIS A 212 -14.44 -21.12 -6.95
C HIS A 212 -13.29 -21.51 -5.99
N SER A 213 -12.56 -22.60 -6.29
CA SER A 213 -11.40 -23.05 -5.50
C SER A 213 -10.09 -22.32 -5.85
N LEU A 214 -10.03 -21.62 -6.99
CA LEU A 214 -8.85 -20.83 -7.37
C LEU A 214 -8.72 -19.55 -6.53
N GLU A 215 -9.82 -19.04 -5.95
CA GLU A 215 -9.77 -17.89 -5.05
C GLU A 215 -9.25 -18.24 -3.64
N GLU A 216 -9.47 -19.45 -3.13
CA GLU A 216 -9.12 -19.79 -1.74
C GLU A 216 -7.62 -20.00 -1.51
N GLY A 217 -6.86 -20.38 -2.54
CA GLY A 217 -5.40 -20.50 -2.47
C GLY A 217 -4.67 -19.16 -2.56
N TYR A 218 -5.37 -18.11 -3.00
CA TYR A 218 -4.73 -16.87 -3.42
C TYR A 218 -4.63 -15.82 -2.31
N TYR A 219 -5.65 -15.78 -1.46
CA TYR A 219 -5.75 -14.79 -0.41
C TYR A 219 -5.57 -15.43 0.94
N GLN A 220 -4.92 -14.69 1.83
CA GLN A 220 -4.67 -15.18 3.17
C GLN A 220 -5.64 -14.51 4.14
N TRP A 221 -6.12 -15.31 5.10
CA TRP A 221 -6.97 -14.79 6.15
C TRP A 221 -6.11 -14.38 7.35
N ILE A 222 -6.19 -13.10 7.71
CA ILE A 222 -5.55 -12.53 8.88
C ILE A 222 -6.54 -12.64 10.04
N HIS A 223 -6.13 -13.25 11.14
CA HIS A 223 -6.93 -13.38 12.36
C HIS A 223 -6.46 -12.35 13.37
N GLN A 224 -7.33 -11.44 13.79
CA GLN A 224 -6.98 -10.30 14.64
C GLN A 224 -7.93 -10.18 15.84
N GLU A 225 -7.41 -9.64 16.94
CA GLU A 225 -8.21 -9.32 18.12
C GLU A 225 -9.37 -8.38 17.78
N PHE A 226 -10.54 -8.68 18.34
CA PHE A 226 -11.69 -7.79 18.26
C PHE A 226 -11.50 -6.62 19.22
N VAL A 227 -11.53 -5.38 18.71
CA VAL A 227 -11.47 -4.16 19.52
C VAL A 227 -12.87 -3.54 19.62
N PRO A 228 -13.49 -3.51 20.81
CA PRO A 228 -14.83 -2.98 20.98
C PRO A 228 -14.96 -1.50 20.60
N SER A 229 -14.00 -0.66 21.00
CA SER A 229 -14.02 0.79 20.71
C SER A 229 -14.06 1.06 19.20
N LEU A 230 -13.35 0.26 18.39
CA LEU A 230 -13.48 0.33 16.94
C LEU A 230 -14.95 0.09 16.56
N ALA A 231 -15.52 -1.08 16.87
CA ALA A 231 -16.89 -1.40 16.45
C ALA A 231 -17.98 -0.41 16.93
N THR A 232 -17.85 0.15 18.14
CA THR A 232 -18.90 1.00 18.74
C THR A 232 -18.70 2.49 18.52
N TRP A 233 -17.45 2.96 18.46
CA TRP A 233 -17.16 4.39 18.46
C TRP A 233 -16.79 4.93 17.09
N GLY A 234 -16.12 4.14 16.24
CA GLY A 234 -15.61 4.64 14.97
C GLY A 234 -14.10 4.52 14.83
N GLU A 235 -13.62 5.05 13.71
CA GLU A 235 -12.20 5.34 13.51
C GLU A 235 -12.03 6.73 12.92
N PHE A 236 -10.92 7.36 13.28
CA PHE A 236 -10.40 8.52 12.58
C PHE A 236 -9.70 8.08 11.29
N ARG A 237 -9.88 8.87 10.24
CA ARG A 237 -9.22 8.78 8.95
C ARG A 237 -8.32 10.00 8.84
N VAL A 238 -7.05 9.85 9.19
CA VAL A 238 -6.08 10.94 9.21
C VAL A 238 -5.32 10.96 7.89
N PHE A 239 -5.55 11.97 7.07
CA PHE A 239 -4.86 12.16 5.79
C PHE A 239 -3.57 12.91 6.02
N ILE A 240 -2.46 12.31 5.61
CA ILE A 240 -1.11 12.83 5.78
C ILE A 240 -0.47 12.96 4.41
N ALA A 241 0.04 14.15 4.10
CA ALA A 241 0.95 14.38 2.98
C ALA A 241 2.33 14.71 3.54
N THR A 242 3.33 14.80 2.67
CA THR A 242 4.66 15.23 3.08
C THR A 242 5.10 16.47 2.34
N GLN A 243 6.06 17.18 2.92
CA GLN A 243 6.75 18.33 2.33
C GLN A 243 8.27 18.13 2.45
N PRO A 244 9.11 18.94 1.79
CA PRO A 244 10.55 18.83 1.91
C PRO A 244 10.97 19.06 3.36
N GLY A 245 11.82 18.17 3.88
CA GLY A 245 12.37 18.30 5.22
C GLY A 245 13.64 19.17 5.25
N LYS A 246 14.29 19.20 6.41
CA LYS A 246 15.49 20.02 6.64
C LYS A 246 16.72 19.51 5.88
N THR A 247 16.83 18.20 5.66
CA THR A 247 17.96 17.61 4.94
C THR A 247 17.58 17.26 3.51
N MET A 248 18.58 17.26 2.62
CA MET A 248 18.41 16.85 1.23
C MET A 248 17.78 15.46 1.17
N ASN A 249 16.69 15.32 0.41
CA ASN A 249 15.87 14.09 0.27
C ASN A 249 15.06 13.66 1.51
N SER A 250 15.07 14.42 2.61
CA SER A 250 14.13 14.16 3.71
C SER A 250 12.74 14.66 3.40
N ARG A 251 11.74 13.98 3.96
CA ARG A 251 10.33 14.33 3.84
C ARG A 251 9.72 14.46 5.23
N GLU A 252 9.09 15.59 5.50
CA GLU A 252 8.39 15.83 6.76
C GLU A 252 6.88 15.64 6.55
N PRO A 253 6.23 14.71 7.27
CA PRO A 253 4.79 14.53 7.18
C PRO A 253 4.04 15.64 7.92
N TYR A 254 2.87 16.00 7.40
CA TYR A 254 1.91 16.90 8.06
C TYR A 254 0.48 16.43 7.83
N VAL A 255 -0.40 16.74 8.79
CA VAL A 255 -1.82 16.40 8.70
C VAL A 255 -2.51 17.36 7.72
N VAL A 256 -3.17 16.80 6.70
CA VAL A 256 -3.93 17.56 5.70
C VAL A 256 -5.39 17.69 6.14
N HIS A 257 -5.97 16.59 6.62
CA HIS A 257 -7.39 16.50 6.95
C HIS A 257 -7.64 15.34 7.91
N ILE A 258 -8.68 15.46 8.74
CA ILE A 258 -9.13 14.38 9.64
C ILE A 258 -10.64 14.21 9.52
N VAL A 259 -11.05 12.97 9.36
CA VAL A 259 -12.46 12.57 9.31
C VAL A 259 -12.72 11.52 10.39
N LYS A 260 -13.88 11.54 11.03
CA LYS A 260 -14.36 10.43 11.85
C LYS A 260 -15.38 9.65 11.05
N THR A 261 -15.18 8.34 10.93
CA THR A 261 -16.13 7.42 10.33
C THR A 261 -16.70 6.51 11.40
N THR A 262 -18.02 6.43 11.50
CA THR A 262 -18.72 5.54 12.44
C THR A 262 -19.57 4.57 11.63
N TRP A 263 -19.46 3.28 11.92
CA TRP A 263 -20.24 2.28 11.22
C TRP A 263 -21.72 2.37 11.59
N GLN A 264 -22.61 2.43 10.59
CA GLN A 264 -24.03 2.22 10.86
C GLN A 264 -24.26 0.71 11.02
N THR A 265 -24.67 0.28 12.21
CA THR A 265 -25.12 -1.10 12.40
C THR A 265 -26.49 -1.26 11.74
N GLY A 266 -26.52 -1.87 10.56
CA GLY A 266 -27.78 -2.27 9.93
C GLY A 266 -28.54 -3.24 10.84
N ALA A 267 -29.86 -3.11 10.90
CA ALA A 267 -30.72 -4.09 11.56
C ALA A 267 -30.41 -5.49 11.00
N LYS A 268 -30.31 -6.48 11.89
CA LYS A 268 -30.02 -7.89 11.57
C LYS A 268 -30.88 -8.36 10.40
N ASP A 269 -30.26 -8.80 9.30
CA ASP A 269 -30.91 -9.77 8.41
C ASP A 269 -30.98 -11.10 9.16
N SER A 270 -32.06 -11.29 9.93
CA SER A 270 -32.29 -12.46 10.78
C SER A 270 -32.46 -13.78 10.02
N ASN A 271 -32.38 -13.77 8.68
CA ASN A 271 -32.77 -14.90 7.82
C ASN A 271 -31.59 -15.69 7.22
N LYS A 272 -30.34 -15.40 7.58
CA LYS A 272 -29.22 -16.25 7.19
C LYS A 272 -28.49 -16.69 8.45
N GLY A 273 -28.59 -17.98 8.78
CA GLY A 273 -27.89 -18.64 9.89
C GLY A 273 -26.35 -18.71 9.71
N VAL A 274 -25.78 -17.73 9.04
CA VAL A 274 -24.35 -17.54 8.85
C VAL A 274 -23.96 -16.37 9.75
N GLU A 275 -23.12 -16.69 10.74
CA GLU A 275 -22.28 -15.80 11.56
C GLU A 275 -22.32 -14.31 11.17
N ASP A 276 -22.53 -13.42 12.15
CA ASP A 276 -22.58 -11.95 12.01
C ASP A 276 -21.53 -11.39 11.03
N VAL A 277 -21.85 -11.45 9.73
CA VAL A 277 -21.15 -10.72 8.69
C VAL A 277 -21.65 -9.29 8.86
N PHE A 278 -20.85 -8.47 9.54
CA PHE A 278 -21.05 -7.04 9.51
C PHE A 278 -20.84 -6.58 8.06
N GLU A 279 -21.91 -6.59 7.28
CA GLU A 279 -21.93 -5.95 5.99
C GLU A 279 -22.02 -4.45 6.27
N PHE A 280 -20.86 -3.82 6.43
CA PHE A 280 -20.74 -2.38 6.69
C PHE A 280 -21.18 -1.61 5.45
N LYS A 281 -22.50 -1.45 5.29
CA LYS A 281 -23.12 -0.87 4.09
C LYS A 281 -23.05 0.65 4.07
N LYS A 282 -22.98 1.30 5.24
CA LYS A 282 -22.99 2.76 5.39
C LYS A 282 -22.20 3.21 6.61
N TYR A 283 -21.67 4.42 6.52
CA TYR A 283 -20.92 5.08 7.57
C TYR A 283 -21.51 6.47 7.79
N ASP A 284 -21.60 6.88 9.05
CA ASP A 284 -21.70 8.30 9.38
C ASP A 284 -20.30 8.90 9.30
N ILE A 285 -20.21 10.06 8.66
CA ILE A 285 -18.94 10.71 8.33
C ILE A 285 -19.01 12.12 8.90
N SER A 286 -18.00 12.52 9.66
CA SER A 286 -17.88 13.90 10.14
C SER A 286 -16.46 14.43 10.02
N ARG A 287 -16.34 15.71 9.66
CA ARG A 287 -15.07 16.43 9.67
C ARG A 287 -14.62 16.68 11.11
N ILE A 288 -13.37 16.38 11.42
CA ILE A 288 -12.74 16.69 12.70
C ILE A 288 -11.89 17.96 12.55
N THR A 289 -12.08 18.89 13.47
CA THR A 289 -11.39 20.19 13.54
C THR A 289 -10.66 20.34 14.87
N PRO A 290 -9.71 21.28 15.02
CA PRO A 290 -9.02 21.51 16.29
C PRO A 290 -9.95 21.83 17.48
N ALA A 291 -11.15 22.35 17.22
CA ALA A 291 -12.15 22.64 18.25
C ALA A 291 -12.93 21.40 18.73
N HIS A 292 -12.76 20.24 18.10
CA HIS A 292 -13.45 19.02 18.53
C HIS A 292 -12.89 18.52 19.86
N SER A 293 -13.80 18.13 20.75
CA SER A 293 -13.51 17.40 21.98
C SER A 293 -14.23 16.05 21.96
N TRP A 294 -13.72 15.10 22.73
CA TRP A 294 -14.32 13.79 22.91
C TRP A 294 -14.55 13.58 24.41
N PRO A 295 -15.70 14.01 24.95
CA PRO A 295 -15.97 13.95 26.39
C PRO A 295 -15.83 12.54 26.98
N GLU A 296 -16.08 11.50 26.17
CA GLU A 296 -15.90 10.10 26.55
C GLU A 296 -14.43 9.70 26.74
N PHE A 297 -13.50 10.48 26.16
CA PHE A 297 -12.06 10.26 26.21
C PHE A 297 -11.33 11.57 26.58
N PRO A 298 -11.41 12.00 27.85
CA PRO A 298 -10.95 13.33 28.27
C PRO A 298 -9.44 13.58 28.11
N LEU A 299 -8.64 12.51 27.96
CA LEU A 299 -7.20 12.59 27.72
C LEU A 299 -6.85 12.72 26.22
N LEU A 300 -7.84 12.57 25.35
CA LEU A 300 -7.67 12.57 23.91
C LEU A 300 -8.19 13.89 23.34
N ASN A 301 -7.41 14.48 22.42
CA ASN A 301 -7.80 15.69 21.70
C ASN A 301 -7.18 15.70 20.30
N TYR A 302 -7.51 16.73 19.53
CA TYR A 302 -7.01 16.90 18.17
C TYR A 302 -5.47 16.85 18.08
N ASP A 303 -4.79 17.52 19.01
CA ASP A 303 -3.33 17.63 19.00
C ASP A 303 -2.67 16.31 19.35
N SER A 304 -3.20 15.57 20.33
CA SER A 304 -2.67 14.25 20.69
C SER A 304 -2.89 13.23 19.58
N LEU A 305 -4.04 13.28 18.88
CA LEU A 305 -4.29 12.46 17.68
C LEU A 305 -3.31 12.80 16.55
N SER A 306 -3.11 14.10 16.27
CA SER A 306 -2.21 14.56 15.22
C SER A 306 -0.76 14.19 15.51
N ALA A 307 -0.30 14.41 16.74
CA ALA A 307 1.04 14.03 17.18
C ALA A 307 1.26 12.50 17.09
N PHE A 308 0.28 11.70 17.53
CA PHE A 308 0.32 10.25 17.40
C PHE A 308 0.42 9.82 15.93
N ALA A 309 -0.46 10.34 15.07
CA ALA A 309 -0.50 9.98 13.65
C ALA A 309 0.81 10.31 12.94
N LEU A 310 1.36 11.51 13.17
CA LEU A 310 2.65 11.91 12.59
C LEU A 310 3.81 11.09 13.15
N GLY A 311 3.78 10.76 14.45
CA GLY A 311 4.78 9.92 15.10
C GLY A 311 4.83 8.50 14.52
N VAL A 312 3.67 7.90 14.24
CA VAL A 312 3.58 6.61 13.54
C VAL A 312 4.05 6.74 12.09
N TYR A 313 3.59 7.77 11.38
CA TYR A 313 3.94 7.97 9.97
C TYR A 313 5.45 8.10 9.73
N LYS A 314 6.14 8.90 10.56
CA LYS A 314 7.60 9.06 10.50
C LYS A 314 8.33 7.72 10.65
N ARG A 315 7.87 6.87 11.55
CA ARG A 315 8.45 5.55 11.78
C ARG A 315 8.17 4.58 10.64
N LEU A 316 6.95 4.59 10.07
CA LEU A 316 6.64 3.78 8.89
C LEU A 316 7.53 4.17 7.70
N LEU A 317 7.70 5.48 7.45
CA LEU A 317 8.57 5.98 6.39
C LEU A 317 10.02 5.53 6.56
N ALA A 318 10.50 5.41 7.80
CA ALA A 318 11.85 4.92 8.12
C ALA A 318 11.96 3.38 8.13
N HIS A 319 10.87 2.66 8.44
CA HIS A 319 10.89 1.23 8.69
C HIS A 319 11.20 0.39 7.44
N ASN A 320 10.58 0.71 6.30
CA ASN A 320 10.83 0.03 5.04
C ASN A 320 10.70 1.01 3.85
N PRO A 321 11.79 1.66 3.43
CA PRO A 321 11.73 2.70 2.40
C PRO A 321 11.35 2.18 1.01
N VAL A 322 11.42 0.87 0.77
CA VAL A 322 11.05 0.23 -0.50
C VAL A 322 9.57 -0.12 -0.53
N GLY A 323 9.05 -0.71 0.55
CA GLY A 323 7.63 -1.10 0.69
C GLY A 323 6.68 0.02 1.10
N PHE A 324 7.25 1.17 1.50
CA PHE A 324 6.54 2.42 1.81
C PHE A 324 7.10 3.60 0.98
N ALA A 325 7.62 3.33 -0.21
CA ALA A 325 8.08 4.37 -1.13
C ALA A 325 6.99 5.40 -1.42
N SER A 326 5.72 5.00 -1.47
CA SER A 326 4.59 5.91 -1.70
C SER A 326 4.30 6.86 -0.53
N LEU A 327 4.74 6.53 0.69
CA LEU A 327 4.60 7.42 1.87
C LEU A 327 5.52 8.65 1.76
N LYS A 328 6.44 8.69 0.78
CA LYS A 328 7.11 9.94 0.42
C LYS A 328 6.15 10.98 -0.15
N ILE A 329 4.96 10.59 -0.59
CA ILE A 329 3.92 11.50 -1.08
C ILE A 329 2.87 11.69 0.00
N GLY A 330 2.25 10.59 0.43
CA GLY A 330 1.17 10.64 1.41
C GLY A 330 0.50 9.30 1.66
N ALA A 331 -0.30 9.25 2.72
CA ALA A 331 -1.21 8.14 3.00
C ALA A 331 -2.38 8.63 3.87
N ARG A 332 -3.32 7.72 4.13
CA ARG A 332 -4.35 7.85 5.15
C ARG A 332 -4.07 6.80 6.23
N LEU A 333 -4.06 7.23 7.49
CA LEU A 333 -4.02 6.33 8.64
C LEU A 333 -5.44 6.17 9.19
N ASP A 334 -5.85 4.92 9.37
CA ASP A 334 -7.10 4.56 9.99
C ASP A 334 -6.82 4.29 11.47
N ILE A 335 -7.21 5.23 12.33
CA ILE A 335 -6.79 5.31 13.73
C ILE A 335 -8.01 5.16 14.64
N ALA A 336 -7.92 4.29 15.64
CA ALA A 336 -8.97 4.13 16.63
C ALA A 336 -8.45 4.38 18.05
N VAL A 337 -9.38 4.59 18.97
CA VAL A 337 -9.10 4.76 20.39
C VAL A 337 -8.76 3.40 21.02
N SER A 338 -7.69 3.34 21.82
CA SER A 338 -7.30 2.12 22.52
C SER A 338 -8.40 1.60 23.45
N PRO A 339 -8.40 0.30 23.80
CA PRO A 339 -9.47 -0.29 24.63
C PRO A 339 -9.66 0.37 26.00
N ASP A 340 -8.59 0.93 26.58
CA ASP A 340 -8.61 1.65 27.85
C ASP A 340 -9.05 3.13 27.72
N GLY A 341 -9.25 3.63 26.50
CA GLY A 341 -9.68 5.01 26.26
C GLY A 341 -8.58 6.06 26.47
N THR A 342 -7.33 5.66 26.75
CA THR A 342 -6.25 6.60 27.12
C THR A 342 -5.29 6.92 25.99
N GLY A 343 -5.41 6.25 24.83
CA GLY A 343 -4.52 6.44 23.70
C GLY A 343 -5.14 6.05 22.36
N PHE A 344 -4.27 5.88 21.37
CA PHE A 344 -4.66 5.56 20.00
C PHE A 344 -3.90 4.33 19.49
N PHE A 345 -4.44 3.69 18.47
CA PHE A 345 -3.74 2.70 17.68
C PHE A 345 -4.11 2.82 16.21
N VAL A 346 -3.19 2.47 15.31
CA VAL A 346 -3.45 2.45 13.87
C VAL A 346 -3.93 1.07 13.46
N ASN A 347 -5.15 0.99 12.94
CA ASN A 347 -5.78 -0.23 12.42
C ASN A 347 -5.25 -0.56 11.01
N GLU A 348 -5.16 0.44 10.13
CA GLU A 348 -4.76 0.28 8.73
C GLU A 348 -4.02 1.53 8.21
N VAL A 349 -3.11 1.32 7.26
CA VAL A 349 -2.52 2.39 6.44
C VAL A 349 -2.98 2.20 5.01
N THR A 350 -3.50 3.25 4.40
CA THR A 350 -3.94 3.25 3.00
C THR A 350 -3.13 4.26 2.23
N ARG A 351 -2.40 3.85 1.20
CA ARG A 351 -1.59 4.78 0.38
C ARG A 351 -2.46 5.87 -0.23
N TRP A 352 -1.88 7.03 -0.53
CA TRP A 352 -2.63 8.18 -1.07
C TRP A 352 -3.40 7.85 -2.37
N TYR A 353 -2.86 6.98 -3.23
CA TYR A 353 -3.53 6.55 -4.45
C TYR A 353 -4.62 5.49 -4.20
N SER A 354 -4.73 4.94 -3.00
CA SER A 354 -5.76 3.97 -2.62
C SER A 354 -6.84 4.58 -1.70
N ALA A 355 -6.52 5.67 -1.01
CA ALA A 355 -7.36 6.28 0.02
C ALA A 355 -8.57 7.03 -0.56
N ASP A 356 -9.78 6.59 -0.22
CA ASP A 356 -11.00 7.40 -0.38
C ASP A 356 -10.85 8.67 0.48
N GLN A 357 -11.17 9.82 -0.12
CA GLN A 357 -10.95 11.15 0.41
C GLN A 357 -12.16 11.77 1.11
N PHE A 358 -13.34 11.13 1.05
CA PHE A 358 -14.58 11.64 1.65
C PHE A 358 -14.84 13.12 1.29
N SER A 359 -14.61 13.46 0.02
CA SER A 359 -14.48 14.85 -0.43
C SER A 359 -15.72 15.68 -0.16
N ILE A 360 -16.86 15.34 -0.76
CA ILE A 360 -18.10 16.13 -0.63
C ILE A 360 -18.62 16.17 0.81
N ASP A 361 -18.38 15.11 1.58
CA ASP A 361 -18.91 14.97 2.94
C ASP A 361 -18.11 15.77 3.99
N THR A 362 -16.85 16.11 3.70
CA THR A 362 -15.93 16.58 4.76
C THR A 362 -15.00 17.73 4.38
N GLN A 363 -14.89 18.07 3.09
CA GLN A 363 -14.05 19.16 2.62
C GLN A 363 -14.92 20.35 2.22
N ASP A 364 -14.35 21.55 2.27
CA ASP A 364 -15.01 22.73 1.71
C ASP A 364 -14.84 22.72 0.18
N ALA A 365 -15.80 23.29 -0.55
CA ALA A 365 -15.70 23.45 -2.00
C ALA A 365 -14.36 24.13 -2.37
N PRO A 366 -13.67 23.68 -3.43
CA PRO A 366 -14.08 22.71 -4.45
C PRO A 366 -13.73 21.23 -4.11
N TYR A 367 -13.65 20.89 -2.82
CA TYR A 367 -13.52 19.51 -2.30
C TYR A 367 -12.22 18.78 -2.70
N ASP A 368 -11.18 19.53 -3.05
CA ASP A 368 -9.92 19.03 -3.62
C ASP A 368 -8.70 19.26 -2.70
N LYS A 369 -8.90 19.68 -1.45
CA LYS A 369 -7.83 20.01 -0.51
C LYS A 369 -6.83 18.85 -0.36
N ILE A 370 -7.34 17.62 -0.21
CA ILE A 370 -6.51 16.42 -0.10
C ILE A 370 -5.77 16.14 -1.43
N CYS A 371 -6.45 16.25 -2.57
CA CYS A 371 -5.84 16.12 -3.90
C CYS A 371 -4.69 17.10 -4.11
N ARG A 372 -4.85 18.38 -3.72
CA ARG A 372 -3.81 19.40 -3.85
C ARG A 372 -2.57 19.06 -3.03
N ALA A 373 -2.77 18.61 -1.78
CA ALA A 373 -1.65 18.22 -0.92
C ALA A 373 -0.86 17.04 -1.52
N TYR A 374 -1.55 16.02 -2.05
CA TYR A 374 -0.89 14.88 -2.69
C TYR A 374 -0.24 15.25 -4.02
N ALA A 375 -0.85 16.10 -4.84
CA ALA A 375 -0.26 16.57 -6.09
C ALA A 375 1.02 17.39 -5.83
N GLN A 376 1.00 18.29 -4.84
CA GLN A 376 2.17 19.05 -4.43
C GLN A 376 3.30 18.12 -3.99
N ALA A 377 3.03 17.19 -3.07
CA ALA A 377 4.03 16.24 -2.59
C ALA A 377 4.57 15.35 -3.72
N PHE A 378 3.71 14.91 -4.66
CA PHE A 378 4.12 14.18 -5.84
C PHE A 378 5.07 14.99 -6.71
N ALA A 379 4.71 16.25 -6.99
CA ALA A 379 5.52 17.15 -7.82
C ALA A 379 6.92 17.39 -7.25
N GLU A 380 7.03 17.43 -5.92
CA GLU A 380 8.32 17.58 -5.24
C GLU A 380 9.16 16.30 -5.24
N VAL A 381 8.53 15.13 -5.18
CA VAL A 381 9.22 13.83 -5.22
C VAL A 381 9.69 13.50 -6.66
N PHE A 382 8.92 13.93 -7.67
CA PHE A 382 9.18 13.63 -9.07
C PHE A 382 9.29 14.89 -9.94
N PRO A 383 10.19 15.83 -9.63
CA PRO A 383 10.19 17.16 -10.24
C PRO A 383 10.33 17.11 -11.76
N VAL A 384 9.55 17.94 -12.45
CA VAL A 384 9.72 18.17 -13.89
C VAL A 384 11.06 18.86 -14.09
N LYS A 385 11.98 18.20 -14.81
CA LYS A 385 13.24 18.83 -15.22
C LYS A 385 12.88 20.01 -16.12
N LYS A 386 13.08 21.23 -15.64
CA LYS A 386 13.04 22.41 -16.50
C LYS A 386 14.17 22.25 -17.50
N VAL A 387 13.84 22.08 -18.78
CA VAL A 387 14.81 22.15 -19.86
C VAL A 387 15.34 23.58 -19.83
N GLY A 388 16.51 23.75 -19.22
CA GLY A 388 17.19 25.03 -19.16
C GLY A 388 17.56 25.45 -20.58
N VAL A 389 17.01 26.60 -20.98
CA VAL A 389 17.73 27.61 -21.75
C VAL A 389 19.20 27.52 -21.35
N SER A 390 20.06 27.27 -22.33
CA SER A 390 21.51 27.17 -22.15
C SER A 390 21.98 28.32 -21.26
N GLU A 391 22.40 28.00 -20.03
CA GLU A 391 23.45 28.80 -19.41
C GLU A 391 24.63 28.66 -20.35
N SER A 392 24.84 29.69 -21.17
CA SER A 392 26.10 29.89 -21.87
C SER A 392 27.17 29.97 -20.79
N THR A 393 27.80 28.85 -20.50
CA THR A 393 29.16 28.87 -19.97
C THR A 393 29.98 29.65 -20.99
N THR A 394 30.17 30.93 -20.70
CA THR A 394 31.18 31.75 -21.36
C THR A 394 32.51 31.03 -21.20
N GLU A 395 33.26 30.97 -22.30
CA GLU A 395 34.53 30.23 -22.44
C GLU A 395 35.65 30.66 -21.46
N ASP A 396 35.39 31.67 -20.62
CA ASP A 396 36.33 32.17 -19.61
C ASP A 396 36.52 31.24 -18.40
N ASP A 397 35.58 30.33 -18.11
CA ASP A 397 35.67 29.45 -16.93
C ASP A 397 36.52 28.17 -17.15
N ILE A 398 37.03 27.96 -18.37
CA ILE A 398 37.94 26.85 -18.71
C ILE A 398 39.41 27.27 -18.56
N SER A 399 39.70 28.58 -18.54
CA SER A 399 41.07 29.12 -18.41
C SER A 399 41.61 29.05 -16.97
N SER A 400 40.74 29.17 -15.98
CA SER A 400 41.11 29.19 -14.54
C SER A 400 41.41 27.80 -13.97
N LYS A 401 40.74 26.73 -14.45
CA LYS A 401 40.99 25.35 -13.99
C LYS A 401 42.22 24.68 -14.60
N LYS A 402 42.75 25.20 -15.72
CA LYS A 402 43.94 24.62 -16.38
C LYS A 402 45.27 25.11 -15.77
N LYS A 403 45.28 26.23 -15.05
CA LYS A 403 46.48 26.75 -14.36
C LYS A 403 46.75 26.11 -13.00
N GLU A 404 45.73 25.54 -12.34
CA GLU A 404 45.89 24.93 -11.00
C GLU A 404 46.45 23.50 -11.04
N VAL A 405 46.33 22.81 -12.18
CA VAL A 405 46.80 21.43 -12.34
C VAL A 405 48.29 21.35 -12.72
N MET A 406 48.87 22.39 -13.32
CA MET A 406 50.29 22.39 -13.73
C MET A 406 51.29 22.76 -12.62
N VAL A 407 50.85 23.19 -11.43
CA VAL A 407 51.76 23.61 -10.35
C VAL A 407 52.06 22.48 -9.34
N LYS A 408 51.35 21.34 -9.42
CA LYS A 408 51.50 20.23 -8.45
C LYS A 408 52.40 19.07 -8.90
N GLU A 409 52.97 19.10 -10.10
CA GLU A 409 53.78 17.98 -10.64
C GLU A 409 55.31 18.19 -10.63
N THR A 410 55.84 19.26 -10.02
CA THR A 410 57.29 19.56 -10.08
C THR A 410 58.05 19.40 -8.75
N ILE A 411 57.49 18.75 -7.72
CA ILE A 411 58.23 18.49 -6.46
C ILE A 411 58.01 17.06 -5.98
N SER A 412 58.58 16.10 -6.69
CA SER A 412 59.12 14.88 -6.07
C SER A 412 59.97 14.15 -7.10
N ASN A 413 61.30 14.34 -7.06
CA ASN A 413 62.31 13.36 -7.49
C ASN A 413 63.71 13.96 -7.32
N THR A 414 64.37 13.64 -6.20
CA THR A 414 65.82 13.47 -6.15
C THR A 414 66.20 12.52 -5.02
N SER A 415 66.83 11.42 -5.44
CA SER A 415 67.74 10.46 -4.79
C SER A 415 68.66 11.03 -3.69
N GLY A 416 69.25 10.25 -2.77
CA GLY A 416 69.38 8.80 -2.63
C GLY A 416 70.34 8.40 -1.49
N GLU A 417 70.54 7.08 -1.35
CA GLU A 417 71.64 6.32 -0.71
C GLU A 417 71.99 6.50 0.79
N ARG A 418 71.79 5.43 1.60
CA ARG A 418 72.88 4.59 2.15
C ARG A 418 72.37 3.42 3.05
N ARG A 419 73.17 2.34 3.01
CA ARG A 419 73.11 1.08 3.78
C ARG A 419 73.10 1.27 5.30
N GLU A 420 72.45 0.36 6.04
CA GLU A 420 73.10 -0.61 6.96
C GLU A 420 72.11 -1.60 7.58
N GLU A 421 72.60 -2.82 7.82
CA GLU A 421 71.95 -3.95 8.48
C GLU A 421 71.70 -3.68 9.96
N ASN A 422 70.59 -4.22 10.52
CA ASN A 422 70.70 -5.05 11.72
C ASN A 422 69.40 -5.80 12.06
N THR A 423 69.63 -7.03 12.52
CA THR A 423 68.69 -8.04 12.98
C THR A 423 68.27 -7.79 14.43
N THR A 424 67.01 -8.05 14.80
CA THR A 424 66.68 -8.76 16.06
C THR A 424 65.25 -9.28 16.11
N LYS A 425 65.13 -10.54 16.53
CA LYS A 425 63.92 -11.28 16.91
C LYS A 425 63.48 -10.92 18.34
N ALA A 426 62.18 -11.05 18.65
CA ALA A 426 61.60 -11.69 19.86
C ALA A 426 60.14 -11.19 20.05
N LYS A 427 59.13 -12.07 19.95
CA LYS A 427 58.43 -12.84 21.01
C LYS A 427 57.02 -12.24 21.24
N ILE A 428 55.97 -12.95 20.78
CA ILE A 428 55.09 -13.87 21.55
C ILE A 428 54.20 -13.12 22.55
N ASN A 429 52.89 -13.08 22.28
CA ASN A 429 51.91 -13.75 23.14
C ASN A 429 50.67 -14.16 22.34
N GLU A 430 50.39 -15.46 22.40
CA GLU A 430 49.14 -16.13 22.08
C GLU A 430 48.13 -15.90 23.21
N GLU A 431 46.85 -15.80 22.84
CA GLU A 431 45.74 -16.67 23.29
C GLU A 431 44.56 -16.27 22.37
N ALA A 432 44.20 -17.10 21.37
CA ALA A 432 43.33 -18.28 21.48
C ALA A 432 41.91 -17.87 21.93
N GLU A 433 40.81 -18.23 21.29
CA GLU A 433 40.52 -19.21 20.24
C GLU A 433 39.07 -18.89 19.79
N ALA A 434 38.80 -18.86 18.49
CA ALA A 434 38.12 -19.93 17.75
C ALA A 434 36.58 -19.84 17.84
N ASP A 435 35.79 -20.15 16.81
CA ASP A 435 36.03 -20.55 15.43
C ASP A 435 34.63 -20.48 14.77
N PHE A 436 34.47 -19.91 13.58
CA PHE A 436 34.85 -20.40 12.26
C PHE A 436 33.66 -21.04 11.52
N ILE A 437 33.70 -20.80 10.22
CA ILE A 437 32.61 -20.75 9.25
C ILE A 437 32.73 -22.01 8.33
N PRO A 438 32.41 -22.00 7.03
CA PRO A 438 31.34 -22.75 6.35
C PRO A 438 31.82 -23.85 5.38
N GLY A 439 30.89 -24.45 4.63
CA GLY A 439 31.15 -25.02 3.30
C GLY A 439 30.00 -25.93 2.84
N MET A 440 29.17 -25.50 1.88
CA MET A 440 29.19 -25.93 0.47
C MET A 440 29.48 -27.42 0.20
N VAL A 441 28.59 -28.09 -0.54
CA VAL A 441 28.83 -28.71 -1.87
C VAL A 441 27.60 -29.56 -2.26
N THR A 442 27.50 -29.78 -3.57
CA THR A 442 26.36 -30.15 -4.41
C THR A 442 26.25 -31.65 -4.73
N ARG A 443 25.13 -31.99 -5.40
CA ARG A 443 24.88 -33.11 -6.36
C ARG A 443 24.53 -34.53 -5.88
N SER A 444 23.31 -34.91 -6.27
CA SER A 444 22.91 -36.11 -7.05
C SER A 444 23.18 -37.52 -6.50
N ARG A 445 22.09 -38.28 -6.26
CA ARG A 445 21.94 -39.60 -6.91
C ARG A 445 20.51 -40.15 -6.87
N LYS A 446 20.15 -40.69 -8.03
CA LYS A 446 18.96 -41.48 -8.39
C LYS A 446 19.14 -42.94 -7.94
N ARG A 447 18.01 -43.60 -7.62
CA ARG A 447 17.71 -45.04 -7.86
C ARG A 447 18.13 -46.06 -6.78
N LYS A 448 17.14 -46.59 -6.06
CA LYS A 448 16.74 -48.02 -5.98
C LYS A 448 15.93 -48.25 -4.70
N ILE A 449 14.70 -48.74 -4.84
CA ILE A 449 14.13 -49.94 -4.18
C ILE A 449 12.77 -50.14 -4.85
N GLU A 450 12.76 -51.04 -5.83
CA GLU A 450 11.60 -51.85 -6.21
C GLU A 450 11.76 -53.20 -5.49
N GLU A 451 10.62 -53.85 -5.27
CA GLU A 451 10.45 -55.26 -4.92
C GLU A 451 10.71 -55.69 -3.46
N ALA A 452 9.69 -55.49 -2.65
CA ALA A 452 9.13 -56.60 -1.87
C ALA A 452 7.72 -56.89 -2.40
N MET A 453 7.65 -57.93 -3.24
CA MET A 453 6.49 -58.72 -3.65
C MET A 453 5.53 -58.95 -2.45
N GLY A 454 4.20 -59.04 -2.57
CA GLY A 454 3.34 -59.51 -3.65
C GLY A 454 2.18 -60.30 -3.02
N LYS A 455 1.17 -60.63 -3.83
CA LYS A 455 -0.05 -61.44 -3.53
C LYS A 455 -1.19 -60.64 -2.86
N GLY A 456 -2.43 -60.65 -3.35
CA GLY A 456 -3.01 -61.38 -4.48
C GLY A 456 -4.46 -60.91 -4.70
N MET A 457 -4.93 -61.03 -5.93
CA MET A 457 -6.34 -60.94 -6.29
C MET A 457 -7.14 -62.04 -5.57
N ILE A 458 -8.35 -61.73 -5.12
CA ILE A 458 -9.54 -62.61 -5.23
C ILE A 458 -10.82 -61.76 -5.24
N THR A 459 -11.76 -62.31 -5.98
CA THR A 459 -13.05 -61.92 -6.55
C THR A 459 -14.25 -61.68 -5.60
N ARG A 460 -15.33 -61.19 -6.24
CA ARG A 460 -16.79 -61.19 -5.91
C ARG A 460 -17.32 -59.95 -5.18
N ALA A 461 -18.36 -59.22 -5.62
CA ALA A 461 -19.61 -59.43 -6.37
C ALA A 461 -20.83 -59.13 -5.47
N LYS A 462 -21.77 -58.35 -6.05
CA LYS A 462 -23.22 -58.26 -5.74
C LYS A 462 -23.68 -57.67 -4.40
N ARG A 463 -24.38 -56.52 -4.48
CA ARG A 463 -25.83 -56.31 -4.14
C ARG A 463 -26.14 -54.81 -4.26
N ARG A 464 -26.78 -54.33 -5.32
CA ARG A 464 -28.25 -54.14 -5.48
C ARG A 464 -28.99 -53.93 -4.14
N LYS A 465 -29.47 -52.70 -3.92
CA LYS A 465 -30.86 -52.40 -3.54
C LYS A 465 -31.23 -50.96 -3.92
N THR A 466 -31.95 -50.86 -5.02
CA THR A 466 -32.95 -49.85 -5.32
C THR A 466 -34.05 -49.88 -4.26
N LYS A 467 -34.55 -48.71 -3.86
CA LYS A 467 -35.98 -48.51 -3.57
C LYS A 467 -36.34 -47.05 -3.81
N ASP A 468 -37.06 -46.83 -4.89
CA ASP A 468 -37.89 -45.66 -5.12
C ASP A 468 -39.05 -45.59 -4.12
N LEU A 469 -39.68 -44.41 -4.11
CA LEU A 469 -41.13 -44.12 -4.07
C LEU A 469 -41.69 -43.34 -2.86
N LEU A 470 -42.32 -42.23 -3.26
CA LEU A 470 -43.53 -41.56 -2.73
C LEU A 470 -43.30 -40.65 -1.51
N SER A 471 -43.38 -39.32 -1.66
CA SER A 471 -44.59 -38.49 -1.82
C SER A 471 -45.51 -38.53 -0.60
N GLU A 472 -45.41 -37.50 0.22
CA GLU A 472 -46.50 -36.68 0.74
C GLU A 472 -45.94 -35.29 1.06
#